data_AF-A0AAP8KKT5-F1
#
_entry.id   AF-A0AAP8KKT5-F1
#
_cell.length_a   1.000
_cell.length_b   1.000
_cell.length_c   1.000
_cell.angle_alpha   90.00
_cell.angle_beta   90.00
_cell.angle_gamma   90.00
#
_symmetry.space_group_name_H-M   'P 1'
#
loop_
_entity.id
_entity.type
_entity.pdbx_description
1 polymer ?
#
loop_
_entity_poly.entity_id
_entity_poly.type
_entity_poly.pdbx_seq_one_letter_code
_entity_poly.pdbx_strand_id
1 'polypeptide(L)' 'HLSSPKSAIISALIFNALIIVALIPIAMKGVKVKGYSIDRIFINNMLIYGLGGLIVPFLGIKLIDMIVQFFV' A
#
# COMPACT_ATOMS: atom_id res chain seq x y z
N HIS A 1 -0.41 -10.61 16.67
CA HIS A 1 0.44 -11.80 16.55
C HIS A 1 0.18 -12.43 15.20
N LEU A 2 1.19 -12.40 14.32
CA LEU A 2 1.16 -13.12 13.04
C LEU A 2 1.32 -14.60 13.36
N SER A 3 0.31 -15.41 13.07
CA SER A 3 0.35 -16.84 13.32
C SER A 3 1.26 -17.48 12.26
N SER A 4 2.48 -17.83 12.66
CA SER A 4 3.58 -18.38 11.85
C SER A 4 4.34 -17.38 10.95
N PRO A 5 5.69 -17.29 11.06
CA PRO A 5 6.54 -16.51 10.15
C PRO A 5 6.34 -16.85 8.67
N LYS A 6 5.95 -18.09 8.37
CA LYS A 6 5.68 -18.56 7.01
C LYS A 6 4.49 -17.86 6.37
N SER A 7 3.38 -17.71 7.11
CA SER A 7 2.17 -17.04 6.62
C SER A 7 2.44 -15.55 6.36
N ALA A 8 3.21 -14.91 7.24
CA ALA A 8 3.59 -13.50 7.10
C ALA A 8 4.40 -13.24 5.81
N ILE A 9 5.39 -14.10 5.52
CA ILE A 9 6.21 -13.99 4.30
C ILE A 9 5.35 -14.17 3.05
N ILE A 10 4.50 -15.21 3.02
CA ILE A 10 3.61 -15.49 1.88
C ILE A 10 2.64 -14.32 1.66
N SER A 11 2.04 -13.80 2.73
CA SER A 11 1.10 -12.68 2.66
C SER A 11 1.74 -11.40 2.16
N ALA A 12 2.98 -11.10 2.59
CA ALA A 12 3.75 -9.97 2.10
C ALA A 12 4.09 -10.11 0.60
N LEU A 13 4.46 -11.31 0.13
CA LEU A 13 4.72 -11.57 -1.29
C LEU A 13 3.47 -11.40 -2.14
N ILE A 14 2.33 -11.94 -1.71
CA ILE A 14 1.04 -11.79 -2.40
C ILE A 14 0.65 -10.31 -2.44
N PHE A 15 0.77 -9.59 -1.32
CA PHE A 15 0.48 -8.15 -1.28
C PHE A 15 1.31 -7.37 -2.28
N ASN A 16 2.63 -7.62 -2.34
CA ASN A 16 3.52 -6.94 -3.27
C ASN A 16 3.17 -7.23 -4.73
N ALA A 17 2.76 -8.46 -5.06
CA ALA A 17 2.31 -8.79 -6.42
C ALA A 17 1.03 -8.02 -6.80
N LEU A 18 0.07 -7.91 -5.88
CA LEU A 18 -1.19 -7.22 -6.10
C LEU A 18 -1.03 -5.69 -6.16
N ILE A 19 -0.23 -5.11 -5.26
CA ILE A 19 -0.10 -3.66 -5.14
C ILE A 19 0.57 -3.05 -6.38
N ILE A 20 1.55 -3.74 -6.98
CA ILE A 20 2.19 -3.28 -8.21
C ILE A 20 1.16 -3.17 -9.33
N VAL A 21 0.36 -4.22 -9.55
CA VAL A 21 -0.69 -4.22 -10.58
C VAL A 21 -1.73 -3.11 -10.33
N ALA A 22 -2.12 -2.91 -9.07
CA ALA A 22 -3.07 -1.86 -8.70
C ALA A 22 -2.51 -0.44 -8.90
N LEU A 23 -1.20 -0.25 -8.71
CA LEU A 23 -0.55 1.06 -8.85
C LEU A 23 -0.22 1.44 -10.30
N ILE A 24 -0.05 0.47 -11.21
CA ILE A 24 0.26 0.76 -12.64
C ILE A 24 -0.74 1.74 -13.27
N PRO A 25 -2.07 1.55 -13.17
CA PRO A 25 -3.03 2.50 -13.73
C PRO A 25 -2.94 3.90 -13.09
N ILE A 26 -2.61 3.97 -11.80
CA ILE A 26 -2.48 5.23 -11.06
C ILE A 26 -1.23 5.97 -11.54
N ALA A 27 -0.12 5.25 -11.72
CA ALA A 27 1.12 5.79 -12.27
C ALA A 27 0.93 6.35 -13.69
N MET A 28 0.13 5.67 -14.53
CA MET A 28 -0.17 6.11 -15.90
C MET A 28 -1.08 7.35 -15.96
N LYS A 29 -1.99 7.54 -14.99
CA LYS A 29 -2.88 8.72 -14.97
C LYS A 29 -2.16 10.03 -14.65
N GLY A 30 -0.98 9.96 -14.04
CA GLY A 30 -0.22 11.12 -13.59
C GLY A 30 -0.92 11.88 -12.45
N VAL A 31 -0.16 12.72 -11.74
CA VAL A 31 -0.69 13.50 -10.61
C VAL A 31 -1.02 14.91 -11.11
N LYS A 32 -2.28 15.35 -10.97
CA LYS A 32 -2.70 16.71 -11.36
C LYS A 32 -1.99 17.74 -10.47
N VAL A 33 -1.05 18.47 -11.04
CA VAL A 33 -0.39 19.60 -10.37
C VAL A 33 -1.37 20.78 -10.34
N LYS A 34 -1.73 21.22 -9.13
CA LYS A 34 -2.57 22.41 -8.92
C LYS A 34 -1.66 23.62 -8.65
N GLY A 35 -2.06 24.82 -9.06
CA GLY A 35 -1.29 26.08 -8.91
C GLY A 35 -1.17 26.61 -7.48
N TYR A 36 -0.98 25.75 -6.49
CA TYR A 36 -0.68 26.16 -5.12
C TYR A 36 0.81 26.46 -4.95
N SER A 37 1.18 27.14 -3.86
CA SER A 37 2.59 27.25 -3.45
C SER A 37 3.21 25.86 -3.25
N ILE A 38 4.48 25.72 -3.65
CA ILE A 38 5.22 24.45 -3.62
C ILE A 38 5.16 23.80 -2.23
N ASP A 39 5.31 24.60 -1.17
CA ASP A 39 5.27 24.13 0.21
C ASP A 39 3.94 23.46 0.58
N ARG A 40 2.83 24.02 0.10
CA ARG A 40 1.49 23.50 0.38
C ARG A 40 1.20 22.23 -0.42
N ILE A 41 1.75 22.11 -1.63
CA ILE A 41 1.66 20.88 -2.43
C ILE A 41 2.45 19.76 -1.75
N PHE A 42 3.66 20.06 -1.27
CA PHE A 42 4.53 19.09 -0.60
C PHE A 42 3.87 18.50 0.65
N ILE A 43 3.38 19.35 1.57
CA ILE A 43 2.75 18.89 2.81
C ILE A 43 1.53 18.01 2.51
N ASN A 44 0.64 18.43 1.61
CA ASN A 44 -0.57 17.68 1.30
C ASN A 44 -0.24 16.32 0.64
N ASN A 45 0.72 16.29 -0.28
CA ASN A 45 1.15 15.05 -0.91
C ASN A 45 1.85 14.13 0.07
N MET A 46 2.71 14.67 0.95
CA MET A 46 3.37 13.87 1.99
C MET A 46 2.36 13.29 2.98
N LEU A 47 1.35 14.05 3.38
CA LEU A 47 0.29 13.54 4.26
C LEU A 47 -0.51 12.43 3.59
N ILE A 48 -0.97 12.63 2.35
CA ILE A 48 -1.82 11.64 1.67
C ILE A 48 -1.02 10.42 1.21
N TYR A 49 0.03 10.62 0.42
CA TYR A 49 0.80 9.52 -0.17
C TYR A 49 1.80 8.91 0.82
N GLY A 50 2.29 9.68 1.80
CA GLY A 50 3.14 9.15 2.87
C GLY A 50 2.35 8.34 3.90
N LEU A 51 1.27 8.90 4.48
CA LEU A 51 0.45 8.15 5.43
C LEU A 51 -0.30 7.01 4.75
N GLY A 52 -0.84 7.25 3.54
CA GLY A 52 -1.46 6.21 2.74
C GLY A 52 -0.49 5.08 2.41
N GLY A 53 0.74 5.42 1.99
CA GLY A 53 1.80 4.45 1.71
C GLY A 53 2.25 3.65 2.93
N LEU A 54 2.11 4.21 4.14
CA LEU A 54 2.35 3.48 5.38
C LEU A 54 1.18 2.56 5.73
N ILE A 55 -0.05 3.08 5.75
CA ILE A 55 -1.23 2.38 6.28
C ILE A 55 -1.68 1.25 5.34
N VAL A 56 -1.67 1.49 4.03
CA VAL A 56 -2.21 0.54 3.03
C VAL A 56 -1.49 -0.83 3.07
N PRO A 57 -0.15 -0.92 3.11
CA PRO A 57 0.55 -2.20 3.22
C PRO A 57 0.22 -2.97 4.49
N PHE A 58 0.18 -2.31 5.65
CA PHE A 58 -0.13 -3.01 6.91
C PHE A 58 -1.54 -3.59 6.92
N LEU A 59 -2.52 -2.83 6.45
CA LEU A 59 -3.90 -3.31 6.34
C LEU A 59 -4.02 -4.42 5.29
N GLY A 60 -3.43 -4.23 4.11
CA GLY A 60 -3.49 -5.20 3.01
C GLY A 60 -2.84 -6.54 3.38
N ILE A 61 -1.63 -6.52 3.94
CA ILE A 61 -0.93 -7.74 4.39
C ILE A 61 -1.74 -8.44 5.48
N LYS A 62 -2.30 -7.70 6.45
CA LYS A 62 -3.12 -8.30 7.51
C LYS A 62 -4.36 -9.00 6.96
N LEU A 63 -5.05 -8.38 6.00
CA LEU A 63 -6.22 -8.98 5.36
C LEU A 63 -5.85 -10.24 4.57
N ILE A 64 -4.73 -10.20 3.83
CA ILE A 64 -4.23 -11.37 3.11
C ILE A 64 -3.82 -12.48 4.08
N ASP A 65 -3.11 -12.14 5.16
CA ASP A 65 -2.68 -13.10 6.17
C ASP A 65 -3.87 -13.78 6.85
N MET A 66 -4.93 -13.04 7.15
CA MET A 66 -6.17 -13.64 7.67
C MET A 66 -6.76 -14.66 6.70
N ILE A 67 -6.72 -14.42 5.38
CA ILE A 67 -7.21 -15.36 4.37
C ILE A 67 -6.27 -16.56 4.27
N VAL A 68 -4.96 -16.34 4.17
CA VAL A 68 -3.93 -17.39 4.00
C VAL A 68 -3.89 -18.33 5.20
N GLN A 69 -4.09 -17.82 6.43
CA GLN A 69 -4.19 -18.63 7.64
C GLN A 69 -5.33 -19.67 7.60
N PHE A 70 -6.39 -19.48 6.81
CA PHE A 70 -7.43 -20.50 6.67
C PHE A 70 -7.01 -21.68 5.77
N PHE A 71 -5.98 -21.50 4.93
CA PHE A 71 -5.49 -22.50 3.98
C PHE A 71 -4.17 -23.16 4.40
N VAL A 72 -3.48 -22.61 5.40
CA VAL A 72 -2.13 -23.04 5.85
C VAL A 72 -2.18 -23.45 7.31
#